data_AF-A0A967W0A7-F1
#
_entry.id   AF-A0A967W0A7-F1
#
_cell.length_a   1.000
_cell.length_b   1.000
_cell.length_c   1.000
_cell.angle_alpha   90.00
_cell.angle_beta   90.00
_cell.angle_gamma   90.00
#
_symmetry.space_group_name_H-M   'P 1'
#
loop_
_entity.id
_entity.type
_entity.pdbx_description
1 polymer ?
#
loop_
_entity_poly.entity_id
_entity_poly.type
_entity_poly.pdbx_seq_one_letter_code
_entity_poly.pdbx_strand_id
1 'polypeptide(L)' 'HDEIVLEAPDDELTQVVPLVHQVMAQAYQLSVPLKVNIEIGQNWLELESYQYQTAN' A
#
# COMPACT_ATOMS: atom_id res chain seq x y z
N HIS A 1 6.25 14.21 3.69
CA HIS A 1 6.94 12.90 3.69
C HIS A 1 6.22 11.99 2.71
N ASP A 2 6.89 10.96 2.23
CA ASP A 2 6.48 10.09 1.12
C ASP A 2 6.05 8.67 1.55
N GLU A 3 6.19 8.35 2.83
CA GLU A 3 5.88 7.03 3.40
C GLU A 3 4.83 7.13 4.52
N ILE A 4 3.96 6.11 4.58
CA ILE A 4 3.03 5.86 5.68
C ILE A 4 3.31 4.45 6.20
N VAL A 5 3.63 4.32 7.48
CA VAL A 5 3.82 3.02 8.15
C VAL A 5 2.55 2.68 8.92
N LEU A 6 2.02 1.48 8.69
CA LEU A 6 0.82 0.95 9.32
C LEU A 6 1.11 -0.43 9.90
N GLU A 7 0.47 -0.75 11.02
CA GLU A 7 0.42 -2.10 11.57
C GLU A 7 -1.00 -2.66 11.38
N ALA A 8 -1.10 -3.90 10.94
CA ALA A 8 -2.37 -4.60 10.75
C ALA A 8 -2.20 -6.10 11.01
N PRO A 9 -3.26 -6.82 11.42
CA PRO A 9 -3.26 -8.28 11.48
C PRO A 9 -3.00 -8.92 10.10
N ASP A 10 -2.30 -10.05 10.09
CA ASP A 10 -1.95 -10.78 8.84
C ASP A 10 -3.17 -11.17 8.00
N ASP A 11 -4.29 -11.50 8.65
CA ASP A 11 -5.54 -11.90 7.99
C ASP A 11 -6.31 -10.72 7.37
N GLU A 12 -6.00 -9.49 7.78
CA GLU A 12 -6.60 -8.27 7.23
C GLU A 12 -5.83 -7.71 6.02
N LEU A 13 -4.62 -8.22 5.71
CA LEU A 13 -3.79 -7.70 4.63
C LEU A 13 -4.50 -7.68 3.27
N THR A 14 -5.34 -8.70 3.01
CA THR A 14 -6.13 -8.80 1.77
C THR A 14 -7.15 -7.67 1.59
N GLN A 15 -7.52 -6.99 2.67
CA GLN A 15 -8.45 -5.85 2.67
C GLN A 15 -7.71 -4.51 2.79
N VAL A 16 -6.71 -4.44 3.69
CA VAL A 16 -5.97 -3.22 3.98
C VAL A 16 -5.14 -2.77 2.79
N VAL A 17 -4.38 -3.68 2.18
CA VAL A 17 -3.47 -3.35 1.07
C VAL A 17 -4.18 -2.69 -0.11
N PRO A 18 -5.25 -3.26 -0.69
CA PRO A 18 -5.93 -2.63 -1.83
C PRO A 18 -6.57 -1.30 -1.45
N LEU A 19 -7.11 -1.18 -0.23
CA LEU A 19 -7.71 0.07 0.27
C LEU A 19 -6.66 1.18 0.36
N VAL A 20 -5.54 0.92 1.03
CA VAL A 20 -4.47 1.90 1.24
C VAL A 20 -3.92 2.37 -0.11
N HIS A 21 -3.60 1.44 -1.01
CA HIS A 21 -3.10 1.83 -2.32
C HIS A 21 -4.12 2.65 -3.11
N GLN A 22 -5.40 2.25 -3.15
CA GLN A 22 -6.43 3.00 -3.86
C GLN A 22 -6.54 4.43 -3.32
N VAL A 23 -6.62 4.58 -2.00
CA VAL A 23 -6.74 5.89 -1.35
C VAL A 23 -5.52 6.75 -1.62
N MET A 24 -4.31 6.19 -1.50
CA MET A 24 -3.07 6.94 -1.73
C MET A 24 -2.91 7.31 -3.21
N ALA A 25 -3.11 6.38 -4.14
CA ALA A 25 -2.97 6.63 -5.58
C ALA A 25 -3.99 7.65 -6.12
N GLN A 26 -5.12 7.83 -5.41
CA GLN A 26 -6.21 8.75 -5.76
C GLN A 26 -6.33 9.94 -4.79
N ALA A 27 -5.36 10.15 -3.91
CA ALA A 27 -5.45 11.14 -2.84
C ALA A 27 -5.65 12.58 -3.36
N TYR A 28 -5.22 12.86 -4.58
CA TYR A 28 -5.38 14.16 -5.23
C TYR A 28 -5.43 14.04 -6.75
N GLN A 29 -6.18 14.94 -7.41
CA GLN A 29 -6.21 15.00 -8.87
C GLN A 29 -4.92 15.63 -9.41
N LEU A 30 -4.11 14.80 -10.06
CA LEU A 30 -2.86 15.21 -10.69
C LEU A 30 -2.97 15.07 -12.22
N SER A 31 -2.10 15.75 -12.95
CA SER A 31 -1.98 15.61 -14.41
C SER A 31 -1.35 14.27 -14.83
N VAL A 32 -0.69 13.58 -13.90
CA VAL A 32 -0.08 12.27 -14.07
C VAL A 32 -0.50 11.36 -12.91
N PRO A 33 -0.63 10.04 -13.11
CA PRO A 33 -0.98 9.12 -12.03
C PRO A 33 0.07 9.09 -10.92
N LEU A 34 -0.38 9.02 -9.66
CA LEU A 34 0.51 8.81 -8.52
C LEU A 34 0.78 7.31 -8.35
N LYS A 35 2.04 6.90 -8.49
CA LYS A 35 2.45 5.52 -8.21
C LYS A 35 2.64 5.33 -6.71
N VAL A 36 2.08 4.25 -6.17
CA VAL A 36 2.24 3.87 -4.76
C VAL A 36 2.84 2.46 -4.72
N ASN A 37 3.90 2.28 -3.93
CA ASN A 37 4.49 0.98 -3.66
C ASN A 37 3.99 0.50 -2.29
N ILE A 38 3.83 -0.81 -2.12
CA ILE A 38 3.46 -1.43 -0.85
C ILE A 38 4.53 -2.44 -0.48
N GLU A 39 5.01 -2.37 0.76
CA GLU A 39 5.93 -3.31 1.36
C GLU A 39 5.35 -3.80 2.70
N ILE A 40 5.55 -5.08 3.00
CA ILE A 40 5.04 -5.71 4.23
C ILE A 40 6.16 -6.53 4.85
N GLY A 41 6.23 -6.55 6.17
CA GLY A 41 7.22 -7.31 6.93
C GLY A 41 6.85 -7.33 8.41
N GLN A 42 7.37 -8.32 9.13
CA GLN A 42 7.17 -8.42 10.59
C GLN A 42 7.93 -7.34 11.36
N ASN A 43 8.91 -6.71 10.72
CA ASN A 43 9.65 -5.57 11.24
C ASN A 43 10.26 -4.77 10.07
N TRP A 44 10.81 -3.60 10.36
CA TRP A 44 11.37 -2.69 9.35
C TRP A 44 12.56 -3.26 8.56
N LEU A 45 13.33 -4.20 9.12
CA LEU A 45 14.47 -4.81 8.43
C LEU A 45 14.06 -5.94 7.48
N GLU A 46 12.83 -6.43 7.61
CA GLU A 46 12.27 -7.58 6.88
C GLU A 46 11.10 -7.17 6.00
N LEU A 47 11.10 -5.93 5.48
CA LEU A 47 10.12 -5.45 4.51
C LEU A 47 10.39 -6.07 3.14
N GLU A 48 9.35 -6.66 2.55
CA GLU A 48 9.37 -7.18 1.19
C GLU A 48 8.28 -6.51 0.34
N SER A 49 8.60 -6.27 -0.94
CA SER A 49 7.62 -5.72 -1.88
C SER A 49 6.41 -6.64 -2.02
N TYR A 50 5.24 -6.13 -1.71
CA TYR A 50 4.01 -6.90 -1.72
C TYR A 50 3.23 -6.68 -3.03
N GLN A 51 3.09 -7.76 -3.81
CA GLN A 51 2.30 -7.76 -5.04
C GLN A 51 0.87 -8.19 -4.73
N TYR A 52 -0.10 -7.39 -5.15
CA TYR A 52 -1.51 -7.69 -5.00
C TYR A 52 -2.26 -7.32 -6.26
N GLN A 53 -3.38 -8.00 -6.51
CA GLN A 53 -4.18 -7.76 -7.69
C GLN A 53 -4.96 -6.46 -7.52
N THR A 54 -4.71 -5.48 -8.37
CA THR A 54 -5.60 -4.34 -8.56
C THR A 54 -6.81 -4.84 -9.35
N ALA A 55 -8.03 -4.57 -8.86
CA ALA A 55 -9.24 -4.88 -9.61
C ALA A 55 -9.18 -4.20 -10.99
N ASN A 56 -9.44 -4.98 -12.05
CA ASN A 56 -9.42 -4.56 -13.46
C ASN A 56 -10.37 -3.38 -13.76
#